data_AF-A0A1J4K770-F1
#
_entry.id   AF-A0A1J4K770-F1
#
_cell.length_a   1.000
_cell.length_b   1.000
_cell.length_c   1.000
_cell.angle_alpha   90.00
_cell.angle_beta   90.00
_cell.angle_gamma   90.00
#
_symmetry.space_group_name_H-M   'P 1'
#
loop_
_entity.id
_entity.type
_entity.pdbx_description
1 polymer ?
#
loop_
_entity_poly.entity_id
_entity_poly.type
_entity_poly.pdbx_seq_one_letter_code
_entity_poly.pdbx_strand_id
1 'polypeptide(L)'
;MSRARIDTPTYAPNNLHHEKTLHALALSIFSDNGIEAATALHELLRWSTLKLKDPSASIPQGKILYPTPTPLLVNSLTKFIYHHITDWIQGPSVEPALTALTILFNLVNCIDSIPNVPNSILIASTPETMALLLRLSYHPYSALTRLAQTIVAQIGRFCNITKILQNKAEEYVSTLCSLFTLANPAKDEQHITIFVNFALLPDNCRLFIDNLGAEVMVNRIAQLLTYPSLTIRDLLLEAIYLFCMTNADFKDATCSSTFILRSLLGLTIPPSEPYETKMIVPFTPCQKACILLLELSDDARVISYLAKFKIQLASAMLKWKSNGLPQLALKVSNASIR
;
A
#
# COMPACT_ATOMS: atom_id res chain seq x y z
N MET A 1 8.47 -53.69 28.54
CA MET A 1 8.64 -53.52 27.08
C MET A 1 8.87 -52.04 26.80
N SER A 2 9.98 -51.79 26.15
CA SER A 2 10.70 -50.54 25.99
C SER A 2 10.12 -49.66 24.87
N ARG A 3 10.28 -48.35 25.08
CA ARG A 3 10.11 -47.21 24.17
C ARG A 3 10.37 -47.49 22.68
N ALA A 4 9.56 -46.86 21.84
CA ALA A 4 10.05 -45.98 20.78
C ALA A 4 9.08 -44.80 20.61
N ARG A 5 9.38 -43.68 21.26
CA ARG A 5 8.86 -42.37 20.86
C ARG A 5 9.44 -42.10 19.49
N ILE A 6 8.59 -41.85 18.50
CA ILE A 6 9.00 -41.22 17.26
C ILE A 6 9.29 -39.77 17.64
N ASP A 7 10.56 -39.47 17.87
CA ASP A 7 11.04 -38.11 18.00
C ASP A 7 10.76 -37.40 16.67
N THR A 8 9.74 -36.54 16.68
CA THR A 8 9.56 -35.55 15.63
C THR A 8 10.71 -34.55 15.77
N PRO A 9 11.49 -34.28 14.72
CA PRO A 9 12.60 -33.35 14.82
C PRO A 9 12.04 -31.97 15.10
N THR A 10 12.35 -31.46 16.29
CA THR A 10 12.21 -30.05 16.65
C THR A 10 13.23 -29.29 15.82
N TYR A 11 12.88 -28.95 14.57
CA TYR A 11 13.64 -27.99 13.78
C TYR A 11 13.44 -26.60 14.39
N ALA A 12 14.23 -26.29 15.41
CA ALA A 12 14.69 -24.94 15.62
C ALA A 12 15.96 -24.78 14.77
N PRO A 13 15.92 -24.19 13.57
CA PRO A 13 17.17 -23.85 12.91
C PRO A 13 17.85 -22.78 13.76
N ASN A 14 19.09 -23.04 14.17
CA ASN A 14 19.98 -22.02 14.71
C ASN A 14 19.98 -20.83 13.72
N ASN A 15 19.43 -19.67 14.13
CA ASN A 15 19.32 -18.48 13.27
C ASN A 15 20.65 -18.14 12.56
N LEU A 16 21.79 -18.35 13.24
CA LEU A 16 23.13 -18.14 12.69
C LEU A 16 23.49 -19.08 11.53
N HIS A 17 23.01 -20.33 11.54
CA HIS A 17 23.26 -21.27 10.44
C HIS A 17 22.38 -20.93 9.24
N HIS A 18 21.12 -20.51 9.49
CA HIS A 18 20.20 -20.06 8.45
C HIS A 18 20.74 -18.81 7.73
N GLU A 19 21.23 -17.81 8.48
CA GLU A 19 21.82 -16.60 7.90
C GLU A 19 23.06 -16.90 7.05
N LYS A 20 23.93 -17.81 7.50
CA LYS A 20 25.11 -18.25 6.72
C LYS A 20 24.72 -18.93 5.40
N THR A 21 23.69 -19.77 5.43
CA THR A 21 23.18 -20.41 4.20
C THR A 21 22.58 -19.39 3.25
N LEU A 22 21.78 -18.44 3.74
CA LEU A 22 21.24 -17.36 2.91
C LEU A 22 22.34 -16.46 2.33
N HIS A 23 23.39 -16.18 3.11
CA HIS A 23 24.56 -15.45 2.64
C HIS A 23 25.28 -16.20 1.52
N ALA A 24 25.54 -17.50 1.70
CA ALA A 24 26.19 -18.31 0.67
C ALA A 24 25.38 -18.32 -0.62
N LEU A 25 24.05 -18.53 -0.54
CA LEU A 25 23.16 -18.46 -1.70
C LEU A 25 23.19 -17.08 -2.37
N ALA A 26 23.19 -15.99 -1.58
CA ALA A 26 23.25 -14.62 -2.09
C ALA A 26 24.55 -14.30 -2.84
N LEU A 27 25.66 -14.99 -2.52
CA LEU A 27 26.91 -14.88 -3.27
C LEU A 27 26.91 -15.78 -4.51
N SER A 28 26.41 -17.02 -4.39
CA SER A 28 26.39 -18.00 -5.48
C SER A 28 25.54 -17.59 -6.68
N ILE A 29 24.55 -16.69 -6.54
CA ILE A 29 23.83 -16.15 -7.71
C ILE A 29 24.75 -15.37 -8.68
N PHE A 30 25.93 -14.93 -8.24
CA PHE A 30 26.95 -14.28 -9.08
C PHE A 30 28.06 -15.24 -9.53
N SER A 31 27.91 -16.55 -9.33
CA SER A 31 28.92 -17.52 -9.76
C SER A 31 29.11 -17.48 -11.29
N ASP A 32 30.36 -17.51 -11.72
CA ASP A 32 30.72 -17.64 -13.15
C ASP A 32 30.26 -18.99 -13.73
N ASN A 33 29.94 -19.96 -12.85
CA ASN A 33 29.28 -21.20 -13.23
C ASN A 33 27.76 -20.99 -13.30
N GLY A 34 27.23 -20.85 -14.53
CA GLY A 34 25.80 -20.63 -14.77
C GLY A 34 24.87 -21.67 -14.16
N ILE A 35 25.32 -22.92 -13.96
CA ILE A 35 24.52 -23.96 -13.29
C ILE A 35 24.41 -23.67 -11.78
N GLU A 36 25.51 -23.26 -11.16
CA GLU A 36 25.53 -22.91 -9.74
C GLU A 36 24.65 -21.68 -9.47
N ALA A 37 24.78 -20.64 -10.30
CA ALA A 37 23.97 -19.43 -10.21
C ALA A 37 22.46 -19.72 -10.36
N ALA A 38 22.08 -20.55 -11.35
CA ALA A 38 20.69 -20.97 -11.54
C ALA A 38 20.15 -21.79 -10.37
N THR A 39 20.97 -22.71 -9.83
CA THR A 39 20.59 -23.54 -8.67
C THR A 39 20.40 -22.69 -7.42
N ALA A 40 21.30 -21.75 -7.16
CA ALA A 40 21.19 -20.82 -6.04
C ALA A 40 19.92 -19.97 -6.13
N LEU A 41 19.61 -19.44 -7.32
CA LEU A 41 18.42 -18.65 -7.55
C LEU A 41 17.13 -19.48 -7.37
N HIS A 42 17.13 -20.74 -7.81
CA HIS A 42 16.00 -21.65 -7.63
C HIS A 42 15.77 -22.03 -6.17
N GLU A 43 16.83 -22.29 -5.40
CA GLU A 43 16.73 -22.57 -3.97
C GLU A 43 16.23 -21.33 -3.19
N LEU A 44 16.66 -20.13 -3.55
CA LEU A 44 16.12 -18.88 -2.99
C LEU A 44 14.64 -18.69 -3.34
N LEU A 45 14.23 -19.01 -4.57
CA LEU A 45 12.83 -18.98 -4.97
C LEU A 45 12.01 -19.93 -4.10
N ARG A 46 12.45 -21.19 -4.00
CA ARG A 46 11.78 -22.20 -3.17
C ARG A 46 11.67 -21.75 -1.72
N TRP A 47 12.75 -21.24 -1.13
CA TRP A 47 12.74 -20.71 0.23
C TRP A 47 11.75 -19.54 0.38
N SER A 48 11.74 -18.58 -0.55
CA SER A 48 10.83 -17.43 -0.49
C SER A 48 9.35 -17.82 -0.61
N THR A 49 9.05 -18.94 -1.27
CA THR A 49 7.68 -19.46 -1.42
C THR A 49 7.15 -20.22 -0.22
N LEU A 50 7.99 -20.51 0.80
CA LEU A 50 7.56 -21.22 1.99
C LEU A 50 6.54 -20.37 2.77
N LYS A 51 5.26 -20.74 2.65
CA LYS A 51 4.13 -20.10 3.30
C LYS A 51 3.45 -21.11 4.22
N LEU A 52 3.51 -20.91 5.54
CA LEU A 52 2.88 -21.82 6.50
C LEU A 52 1.41 -21.48 6.73
N LYS A 53 0.55 -22.44 6.40
CA LYS A 53 -0.90 -22.43 6.66
C LYS A 53 -1.16 -22.51 8.17
N ASP A 54 -1.37 -21.39 8.86
CA ASP A 54 -2.51 -21.24 9.80
C ASP A 54 -2.54 -19.85 10.48
N PRO A 55 -3.61 -19.05 10.30
CA PRO A 55 -3.87 -17.88 11.13
C PRO A 55 -4.47 -18.23 12.51
N SER A 56 -4.89 -19.49 12.73
CA SER A 56 -5.70 -19.90 13.89
C SER A 56 -4.93 -20.65 14.98
N ALA A 57 -3.67 -21.02 14.74
CA ALA A 57 -2.81 -21.58 15.76
C ALA A 57 -2.29 -20.45 16.66
N SER A 58 -2.57 -20.53 17.96
CA SER A 58 -1.94 -19.69 18.98
C SER A 58 -0.41 -19.82 18.88
N ILE A 59 0.21 -18.89 18.16
CA ILE A 59 1.66 -18.86 18.00
C ILE A 59 2.25 -18.67 19.41
N PRO A 60 3.03 -19.63 19.95
CA PRO A 60 3.76 -19.41 21.18
C PRO A 60 4.66 -18.19 20.98
N GLN A 61 4.55 -17.21 21.87
CA GLN A 61 5.29 -15.94 21.83
C GLN A 61 6.75 -16.19 21.43
N GLY A 62 7.17 -15.63 20.28
CA GLY A 62 8.59 -15.54 19.89
C GLY A 62 9.06 -16.38 18.70
N LYS A 63 8.21 -17.05 17.91
CA LYS A 63 8.65 -17.73 16.66
C LYS A 63 8.06 -17.09 15.41
N ILE A 64 8.90 -16.36 14.66
CA ILE A 64 8.58 -15.89 13.31
C ILE A 64 8.71 -17.09 12.36
N LEU A 65 7.60 -17.50 11.73
CA LEU A 65 7.53 -18.65 10.81
C LEU A 65 7.33 -18.20 9.34
N TYR A 66 7.97 -17.09 8.96
CA TYR A 66 7.99 -16.57 7.59
C TYR A 66 9.44 -16.36 7.12
N PRO A 67 9.75 -16.46 5.81
CA PRO A 67 11.07 -16.13 5.28
C PRO A 67 11.50 -14.70 5.69
N THR A 68 12.58 -14.58 6.45
CA THR A 68 13.17 -13.31 6.86
C THR A 68 14.47 -13.08 6.09
N PRO A 69 14.52 -12.14 5.13
CA PRO A 69 15.72 -11.88 4.36
C PRO A 69 16.75 -11.10 5.17
N THR A 70 18.02 -11.31 4.87
CA THR A 70 19.10 -10.45 5.37
C THR A 70 19.24 -9.20 4.48
N PRO A 71 19.77 -8.08 4.99
CA PRO A 71 20.06 -6.90 4.16
C PRO A 71 20.99 -7.23 2.98
N LEU A 72 21.94 -8.14 3.18
CA LEU A 72 22.83 -8.60 2.12
C LEU A 72 22.07 -9.32 1.00
N LEU A 73 21.11 -10.17 1.34
CA LEU A 73 20.31 -10.87 0.33
C LEU A 73 19.50 -9.88 -0.50
N VAL A 74 18.86 -8.89 0.14
CA VAL A 74 18.13 -7.83 -0.57
C VAL A 74 19.05 -7.09 -1.53
N ASN A 75 20.23 -6.67 -1.06
CA ASN A 75 21.23 -5.99 -1.90
C ASN A 75 21.74 -6.87 -3.05
N SER A 76 21.94 -8.16 -2.80
CA SER A 76 22.43 -9.11 -3.81
C SER A 76 21.39 -9.33 -4.90
N LEU A 77 20.11 -9.52 -4.53
CA LEU A 77 19.00 -9.60 -5.49
C LEU A 77 18.87 -8.31 -6.31
N THR A 78 18.96 -7.14 -5.67
CA THR A 78 18.92 -5.83 -6.36
C THR A 78 20.03 -5.69 -7.39
N LYS A 79 21.28 -5.99 -7.00
CA LYS A 79 22.41 -5.98 -7.93
C LYS A 79 22.20 -7.00 -9.06
N PHE A 80 21.77 -8.20 -8.75
CA PHE A 80 21.53 -9.25 -9.73
C PHE A 80 20.51 -8.81 -10.79
N ILE A 81 19.36 -8.29 -10.37
CA ILE A 81 18.32 -7.76 -11.27
C ILE A 81 18.88 -6.62 -12.14
N TYR A 82 19.67 -5.72 -11.56
CA TYR A 82 20.30 -4.62 -12.31
C TYR A 82 21.24 -5.11 -13.42
N HIS A 83 22.02 -6.17 -13.19
CA HIS A 83 22.91 -6.73 -14.21
C HIS A 83 22.17 -7.46 -15.34
N HIS A 84 21.00 -8.02 -15.04
CA HIS A 84 20.19 -8.77 -16.01
C HIS A 84 19.13 -7.92 -16.75
N ILE A 85 18.89 -6.68 -16.32
CA ILE A 85 17.94 -5.74 -16.97
C ILE A 85 18.59 -4.37 -17.14
N THR A 86 18.80 -3.99 -18.40
CA THR A 86 19.12 -2.59 -18.78
C THR A 86 17.86 -1.76 -18.95
N ASP A 87 18.00 -0.43 -18.97
CA ASP A 87 16.89 0.53 -18.96
C ASP A 87 15.87 0.36 -20.11
N TRP A 88 16.28 -0.20 -21.24
CA TRP A 88 15.49 -0.17 -22.48
C TRP A 88 15.56 -1.45 -23.32
N ILE A 89 16.39 -2.42 -22.92
CA ILE A 89 16.66 -3.63 -23.72
C ILE A 89 16.61 -4.85 -22.79
N GLN A 90 15.93 -5.89 -23.27
CA GLN A 90 15.97 -7.22 -22.66
C GLN A 90 17.43 -7.70 -22.66
N GLY A 91 17.98 -8.04 -21.49
CA GLY A 91 19.23 -8.79 -21.44
C GLY A 91 19.08 -10.15 -22.17
N PRO A 92 20.18 -10.89 -22.39
CA PRO A 92 20.17 -12.17 -23.10
C PRO A 92 19.20 -13.22 -22.50
N SER A 93 18.73 -13.02 -21.27
CA SER A 93 17.44 -13.54 -20.78
C SER A 93 16.90 -12.64 -19.66
N VAL A 94 15.60 -12.28 -19.72
CA VAL A 94 14.89 -11.52 -18.67
C VAL A 94 14.43 -12.42 -17.52
N GLU A 95 14.38 -13.73 -17.74
CA GLU A 95 13.83 -14.71 -16.80
C GLU A 95 14.57 -14.77 -15.46
N PRO A 96 15.92 -14.71 -15.39
CA PRO A 96 16.63 -14.67 -14.12
C PRO A 96 16.24 -13.44 -13.29
N ALA A 97 16.12 -12.28 -13.93
CA ALA A 97 15.73 -11.05 -13.25
C ALA A 97 14.27 -11.07 -12.78
N LEU A 98 13.37 -11.64 -13.59
CA LEU A 98 11.98 -11.85 -13.19
C LEU A 98 11.89 -12.82 -12.00
N THR A 99 12.72 -13.86 -11.98
CA THR A 99 12.81 -14.81 -10.86
C THR A 99 13.30 -14.12 -9.58
N ALA A 100 14.35 -13.31 -9.67
CA ALA A 100 14.84 -12.51 -8.55
C ALA A 100 13.81 -11.48 -8.05
N LEU A 101 13.07 -10.84 -8.96
CA LEU A 101 11.99 -9.94 -8.61
C LEU A 101 10.81 -10.67 -7.96
N THR A 102 10.54 -11.92 -8.37
CA THR A 102 9.53 -12.80 -7.75
C THR A 102 9.94 -13.19 -6.33
N ILE A 103 11.22 -13.42 -6.08
CA ILE A 103 11.73 -13.62 -4.71
C ILE A 103 11.44 -12.39 -3.86
N LEU A 104 11.77 -11.18 -4.33
CA LEU A 104 11.45 -9.94 -3.61
C LEU A 104 9.95 -9.78 -3.36
N PHE A 105 9.12 -10.09 -4.35
CA PHE A 105 7.66 -10.09 -4.21
C PHE A 105 7.17 -11.04 -3.10
N ASN A 106 7.70 -12.26 -3.05
CA ASN A 106 7.36 -13.24 -2.02
C ASN A 106 7.82 -12.79 -0.62
N LEU A 107 8.95 -12.08 -0.53
CA LEU A 107 9.43 -11.54 0.74
C LEU A 107 8.53 -10.42 1.26
N VAL A 108 7.98 -9.60 0.36
CA VAL A 108 7.04 -8.53 0.70
C VAL A 108 5.67 -9.06 1.08
N ASN A 109 5.24 -10.21 0.56
CA ASN A 109 3.87 -10.70 0.71
C ASN A 109 3.78 -12.06 1.43
N CYS A 110 2.99 -12.11 2.50
CA CYS A 110 2.58 -13.32 3.21
C CYS A 110 1.53 -14.14 2.41
N ILE A 111 0.87 -15.07 3.09
CA ILE A 111 -0.33 -15.77 2.60
C ILE A 111 -1.42 -14.73 2.28
N ASP A 112 -2.19 -14.99 1.21
CA ASP A 112 -3.28 -14.14 0.73
C ASP A 112 -2.88 -12.72 0.30
N SER A 113 -1.61 -12.52 -0.08
CA SER A 113 -1.08 -11.21 -0.54
C SER A 113 -1.12 -10.11 0.53
N ILE A 114 -1.16 -10.48 1.81
CA ILE A 114 -1.05 -9.56 2.93
C ILE A 114 0.43 -9.15 3.08
N PRO A 115 0.77 -7.86 3.22
CA PRO A 115 2.16 -7.44 3.36
C PRO A 115 2.83 -7.99 4.62
N ASN A 116 4.02 -8.56 4.46
CA ASN A 116 4.95 -8.84 5.55
C ASN A 116 5.59 -7.51 5.97
N VAL A 117 5.07 -6.90 7.04
CA VAL A 117 5.48 -5.56 7.47
C VAL A 117 7.00 -5.46 7.76
N PRO A 118 7.62 -6.35 8.57
CA PRO A 118 9.07 -6.31 8.80
C PRO A 118 9.91 -6.36 7.51
N ASN A 119 9.59 -7.28 6.60
CA ASN A 119 10.33 -7.40 5.33
C ASN A 119 10.08 -6.20 4.41
N SER A 120 8.85 -5.69 4.38
CA SER A 120 8.47 -4.51 3.61
C SER A 120 9.25 -3.27 4.05
N ILE A 121 9.41 -3.07 5.37
CA ILE A 121 10.21 -1.98 5.93
C ILE A 121 11.68 -2.13 5.53
N LEU A 122 12.25 -3.34 5.66
CA LEU A 122 13.65 -3.58 5.29
C LEU A 122 13.91 -3.25 3.82
N ILE A 123 13.06 -3.73 2.92
CA ILE A 123 13.18 -3.49 1.48
C ILE A 123 12.97 -2.01 1.15
N ALA A 124 11.95 -1.36 1.74
CA ALA A 124 11.67 0.07 1.58
C ALA A 124 12.80 0.98 2.08
N SER A 125 13.58 0.51 3.05
CA SER A 125 14.69 1.25 3.65
C SER A 125 16.00 1.10 2.87
N THR A 126 16.01 0.36 1.75
CA THR A 126 17.20 0.13 0.93
C THR A 126 17.19 1.04 -0.31
N PRO A 127 18.04 2.08 -0.39
CA PRO A 127 18.03 3.08 -1.47
C PRO A 127 18.14 2.48 -2.88
N GLU A 128 19.09 1.57 -3.08
CA GLU A 128 19.37 0.96 -4.38
C GLU A 128 18.19 0.10 -4.85
N THR A 129 17.58 -0.62 -3.91
CA THR A 129 16.41 -1.46 -4.17
C THR A 129 15.20 -0.62 -4.52
N MET A 130 14.96 0.47 -3.77
CA MET A 130 13.88 1.40 -4.10
C MET A 130 14.10 2.05 -5.47
N ALA A 131 15.30 2.58 -5.74
CA ALA A 131 15.60 3.16 -7.04
C ALA A 131 15.38 2.17 -8.20
N LEU A 132 15.80 0.91 -8.03
CA LEU A 132 15.58 -0.14 -9.02
C LEU A 132 14.09 -0.46 -9.22
N LEU A 133 13.33 -0.67 -8.15
CA LEU A 133 11.91 -1.02 -8.22
C LEU A 133 11.07 0.08 -8.87
N LEU A 134 11.41 1.33 -8.58
CA LEU A 134 10.76 2.50 -9.16
C LEU A 134 11.06 2.61 -10.65
N ARG A 135 12.32 2.40 -11.04
CA ARG A 135 12.72 2.32 -12.45
C ARG A 135 11.97 1.21 -13.19
N LEU A 136 11.92 0.01 -12.61
CA LEU A 136 11.23 -1.13 -13.21
C LEU A 136 9.72 -0.93 -13.30
N SER A 137 9.12 -0.08 -12.45
CA SER A 137 7.69 0.24 -12.48
C SER A 137 7.25 0.97 -13.76
N TYR A 138 8.20 1.40 -14.59
CA TYR A 138 7.95 2.05 -15.89
C TYR A 138 8.58 1.30 -17.08
N HIS A 139 9.07 0.07 -16.85
CA HIS A 139 9.76 -0.70 -17.88
C HIS A 139 8.81 -1.12 -19.03
N PRO A 140 9.28 -1.26 -20.29
CA PRO A 140 8.43 -1.67 -21.41
C PRO A 140 7.97 -3.13 -21.33
N TYR A 141 8.72 -3.99 -20.65
CA TYR A 141 8.35 -5.40 -20.47
C TYR A 141 7.34 -5.59 -19.34
N SER A 142 6.09 -5.84 -19.73
CA SER A 142 4.91 -5.80 -18.85
C SER A 142 4.99 -6.67 -17.59
N ALA A 143 5.63 -7.84 -17.63
CA ALA A 143 5.70 -8.71 -16.46
C ALA A 143 6.61 -8.14 -15.36
N LEU A 144 7.75 -7.55 -15.72
CA LEU A 144 8.63 -6.86 -14.77
C LEU A 144 7.93 -5.65 -14.18
N THR A 145 7.29 -4.87 -15.04
CA THR A 145 6.57 -3.64 -14.67
C THR A 145 5.47 -3.93 -13.68
N ARG A 146 4.59 -4.89 -13.97
CA ARG A 146 3.50 -5.27 -13.08
C ARG A 146 4.00 -5.76 -11.73
N LEU A 147 5.04 -6.60 -11.72
CA LEU A 147 5.57 -7.16 -10.48
C LEU A 147 6.25 -6.08 -9.62
N ALA A 148 7.05 -5.22 -10.24
CA ALA A 148 7.69 -4.09 -9.58
C ALA A 148 6.64 -3.11 -9.01
N GLN A 149 5.65 -2.72 -9.81
CA GLN A 149 4.58 -1.85 -9.36
C GLN A 149 3.78 -2.45 -8.19
N THR A 150 3.59 -3.78 -8.19
CA THR A 150 2.91 -4.48 -7.09
C THR A 150 3.74 -4.42 -5.81
N ILE A 151 5.05 -4.68 -5.91
CA ILE A 151 5.98 -4.55 -4.78
C ILE A 151 5.94 -3.11 -4.25
N VAL A 152 6.13 -2.12 -5.12
CA VAL A 152 6.19 -0.70 -4.78
C VAL A 152 4.90 -0.24 -4.10
N ALA A 153 3.74 -0.64 -4.59
CA ALA A 153 2.47 -0.31 -3.96
C ALA A 153 2.39 -0.83 -2.50
N GLN A 154 2.93 -2.01 -2.22
CA GLN A 154 2.87 -2.57 -0.86
C GLN A 154 3.85 -1.90 0.10
N ILE A 155 5.06 -1.57 -0.39
CA ILE A 155 6.14 -1.07 0.45
C ILE A 155 6.22 0.46 0.51
N GLY A 156 5.57 1.19 -0.41
CA GLY A 156 5.67 2.64 -0.54
C GLY A 156 5.33 3.40 0.74
N ARG A 157 4.36 2.89 1.52
CA ARG A 157 3.96 3.44 2.84
C ARG A 157 5.04 3.38 3.92
N PHE A 158 6.13 2.64 3.68
CA PHE A 158 7.26 2.52 4.59
C PHE A 158 8.50 3.26 4.06
N CYS A 159 8.42 3.88 2.88
CA CYS A 159 9.54 4.57 2.24
C CYS A 159 9.41 6.09 2.36
N ASN A 160 10.27 6.71 3.18
CA ASN A 160 10.42 8.16 3.21
C ASN A 160 11.31 8.60 2.03
N ILE A 161 10.73 9.30 1.06
CA ILE A 161 11.36 9.56 -0.24
C ILE A 161 12.65 10.39 -0.08
N THR A 162 12.62 11.47 0.71
CA THR A 162 13.78 12.35 0.88
C THR A 162 14.91 11.67 1.62
N LYS A 163 14.59 10.85 2.64
CA LYS A 163 15.62 10.11 3.39
C LYS A 163 16.27 9.01 2.58
N ILE A 164 15.48 8.27 1.78
CA ILE A 164 15.94 7.08 1.06
C ILE A 164 16.54 7.41 -0.30
N LEU A 165 15.91 8.29 -1.08
CA LEU A 165 16.35 8.57 -2.46
C LEU A 165 17.24 9.82 -2.59
N GLN A 166 17.34 10.64 -1.53
CA GLN A 166 18.25 11.79 -1.42
C GLN A 166 18.26 12.63 -2.72
N ASN A 167 19.37 12.61 -3.47
CA ASN A 167 19.58 13.39 -4.69
C ASN A 167 18.58 13.10 -5.83
N LYS A 168 17.84 11.99 -5.78
CA LYS A 168 16.81 11.63 -6.78
C LYS A 168 15.38 11.90 -6.31
N ALA A 169 15.20 12.45 -5.12
CA ALA A 169 13.89 12.65 -4.52
C ALA A 169 13.00 13.58 -5.37
N GLU A 170 13.53 14.69 -5.87
CA GLU A 170 12.76 15.69 -6.61
C GLU A 170 12.20 15.16 -7.93
N GLU A 171 13.06 14.53 -8.75
CA GLU A 171 12.67 13.89 -10.02
C GLU A 171 11.61 12.81 -9.78
N TYR A 172 11.79 12.02 -8.73
CA TYR A 172 10.86 10.96 -8.38
C TYR A 172 9.50 11.50 -7.92
N VAL A 173 9.49 12.51 -7.05
CA VAL A 173 8.28 13.20 -6.61
C VAL A 173 7.53 13.78 -7.82
N SER A 174 8.23 14.49 -8.70
CA SER A 174 7.63 15.07 -9.92
C SER A 174 7.00 14.01 -10.82
N THR A 175 7.67 12.86 -10.99
CA THR A 175 7.17 11.74 -11.78
C THR A 175 5.89 11.14 -11.17
N LEU A 176 5.90 10.85 -9.86
CA LEU A 176 4.73 10.33 -9.15
C LEU A 176 3.54 11.29 -9.22
N CYS A 177 3.79 12.58 -9.00
CA CYS A 177 2.78 13.63 -9.07
C CYS A 177 2.15 13.73 -10.46
N SER A 178 2.97 13.69 -11.52
CA SER A 178 2.51 13.72 -12.91
C SER A 178 1.64 12.51 -13.24
N LEU A 179 2.10 11.31 -12.88
CA LEU A 179 1.36 10.07 -13.13
C LEU A 179 0.05 10.03 -12.37
N PHE A 180 0.02 10.45 -11.11
CA PHE A 180 -1.21 10.50 -10.32
C PHE A 180 -2.24 11.46 -10.94
N THR A 181 -1.78 12.63 -11.38
CA THR A 181 -2.62 13.65 -12.02
C THR A 181 -3.21 13.15 -13.33
N LEU A 182 -2.45 12.40 -14.12
CA LEU A 182 -2.85 11.92 -15.45
C LEU A 182 -3.51 10.54 -15.46
N ALA A 183 -3.38 9.74 -14.39
CA ALA A 183 -3.82 8.36 -14.34
C ALA A 183 -5.28 8.16 -14.77
N ASN A 184 -5.55 7.26 -15.71
CA ASN A 184 -6.91 6.82 -15.95
C ASN A 184 -7.28 5.75 -14.90
N PRO A 185 -8.25 5.96 -13.99
CA PRO A 185 -8.55 4.97 -12.94
C PRO A 185 -8.96 3.58 -13.48
N ALA A 186 -9.38 3.46 -14.75
CA ALA A 186 -9.68 2.18 -15.38
C ALA A 186 -8.44 1.42 -15.90
N LYS A 187 -7.30 2.11 -16.11
CA LYS A 187 -6.07 1.53 -16.69
C LYS A 187 -4.87 1.62 -15.76
N ASP A 188 -4.85 2.63 -14.90
CA ASP A 188 -3.70 3.08 -14.12
C ASP A 188 -3.98 3.00 -12.60
N GLU A 189 -4.87 2.11 -12.18
CA GLU A 189 -5.20 1.87 -10.75
C GLU A 189 -3.94 1.65 -9.90
N GLN A 190 -2.94 0.98 -10.46
CA GLN A 190 -1.69 0.71 -9.78
C GLN A 190 -0.85 1.98 -9.53
N HIS A 191 -0.82 2.92 -10.49
CA HIS A 191 -0.13 4.20 -10.30
C HIS A 191 -0.80 5.05 -9.22
N ILE A 192 -2.14 5.05 -9.17
CA ILE A 192 -2.92 5.69 -8.11
C ILE A 192 -2.57 5.07 -6.76
N THR A 193 -2.56 3.74 -6.68
CA THR A 193 -2.25 3.00 -5.45
C THR A 193 -0.84 3.27 -4.97
N ILE A 194 0.15 3.33 -5.87
CA ILE A 194 1.54 3.67 -5.53
C ILE A 194 1.61 5.07 -4.93
N PHE A 195 1.07 6.08 -5.64
CA PHE A 195 1.09 7.46 -5.18
C PHE A 195 0.48 7.60 -3.78
N VAL A 196 -0.73 7.05 -3.58
CA VAL A 196 -1.43 7.15 -2.31
C VAL A 196 -0.65 6.47 -1.19
N ASN A 197 -0.10 5.27 -1.42
CA ASN A 197 0.69 4.58 -0.39
C ASN A 197 1.94 5.37 0.02
N PHE A 198 2.66 6.00 -0.91
CA PHE A 198 3.76 6.90 -0.54
C PHE A 198 3.26 8.11 0.26
N ALA A 199 2.11 8.67 -0.13
CA ALA A 199 1.56 9.87 0.49
C ALA A 199 1.06 9.62 1.92
N LEU A 200 0.80 8.36 2.32
CA LEU A 200 0.39 8.03 3.70
C LEU A 200 1.43 8.44 4.76
N LEU A 201 2.70 8.60 4.38
CA LEU A 201 3.71 9.18 5.27
C LEU A 201 3.60 10.71 5.28
N PRO A 202 3.47 11.37 6.45
CA PRO A 202 3.28 12.82 6.53
C PRO A 202 4.35 13.65 5.81
N ASP A 203 5.62 13.24 5.90
CA ASP A 203 6.74 13.91 5.22
C ASP A 203 6.57 13.85 3.69
N ASN A 204 6.18 12.69 3.16
CA ASN A 204 5.94 12.52 1.73
C ASN A 204 4.68 13.27 1.28
N CYS A 205 3.62 13.26 2.09
CA CYS A 205 2.40 14.02 1.82
C CYS A 205 2.69 15.50 1.62
N ARG A 206 3.52 16.09 2.50
CA ARG A 206 3.97 17.49 2.38
C ARG A 206 4.71 17.72 1.07
N LEU A 207 5.67 16.85 0.72
CA LEU A 207 6.39 16.96 -0.56
C LEU A 207 5.44 16.92 -1.77
N PHE A 208 4.42 16.06 -1.74
CA PHE A 208 3.44 16.00 -2.82
C PHE A 208 2.55 17.23 -2.89
N ILE A 209 2.17 17.80 -1.74
CA ILE A 209 1.39 19.04 -1.67
C ILE A 209 2.22 20.22 -2.16
N ASP A 210 3.50 20.30 -1.80
CA ASP A 210 4.42 21.34 -2.26
C ASP A 210 4.62 21.27 -3.79
N ASN A 211 4.56 20.07 -4.38
CA ASN A 211 4.74 19.87 -5.82
C ASN A 211 3.46 20.04 -6.65
N LEU A 212 2.31 19.52 -6.17
CA LEU A 212 1.03 19.55 -6.89
C LEU A 212 0.18 20.78 -6.54
N GLY A 213 0.28 21.26 -5.31
CA GLY A 213 -0.71 22.10 -4.67
C GLY A 213 -1.82 21.28 -4.00
N ALA A 214 -2.21 21.69 -2.78
CA ALA A 214 -3.25 21.03 -1.99
C ALA A 214 -4.60 20.97 -2.75
N GLU A 215 -5.00 22.06 -3.41
CA GLU A 215 -6.25 22.12 -4.16
C GLU A 215 -6.29 21.14 -5.34
N VAL A 216 -5.19 21.03 -6.09
CA VAL A 216 -5.08 20.11 -7.23
C VAL A 216 -5.19 18.67 -6.74
N MET A 217 -4.49 18.34 -5.65
CA MET A 217 -4.53 17.01 -5.05
C MET A 217 -5.93 16.66 -4.53
N VAL A 218 -6.60 17.58 -3.81
CA VAL A 218 -7.97 17.42 -3.31
C VAL A 218 -8.96 17.22 -4.46
N ASN A 219 -8.89 18.05 -5.50
CA ASN A 219 -9.76 17.94 -6.66
C ASN A 219 -9.55 16.61 -7.39
N ARG A 220 -8.30 16.17 -7.51
CA ARG A 220 -7.96 14.90 -8.14
C ARG A 220 -8.52 13.72 -7.35
N ILE A 221 -8.34 13.71 -6.03
CA ILE A 221 -8.91 12.69 -5.15
C ILE A 221 -10.45 12.68 -5.25
N ALA A 222 -11.08 13.86 -5.29
CA ALA A 222 -12.53 13.98 -5.45
C ALA A 222 -13.04 13.36 -6.76
N GLN A 223 -12.31 13.52 -7.88
CA GLN A 223 -12.61 12.84 -9.15
C GLN A 223 -12.52 11.32 -8.97
N LEU A 224 -11.44 10.83 -8.38
CA LEU A 224 -11.19 9.40 -8.21
C LEU A 224 -12.22 8.73 -7.29
N LEU A 225 -12.73 9.42 -6.26
CA LEU A 225 -13.81 8.92 -5.41
C LEU A 225 -15.11 8.63 -6.19
N THR A 226 -15.37 9.37 -7.28
CA THR A 226 -16.56 9.13 -8.11
C THR A 226 -16.44 7.86 -8.96
N TYR A 227 -15.22 7.40 -9.25
CA TYR A 227 -14.99 6.19 -10.04
C TYR A 227 -15.49 4.94 -9.30
N PRO A 228 -16.19 4.00 -9.97
CA PRO A 228 -16.83 2.85 -9.31
C PRO A 228 -15.87 1.71 -8.96
N SER A 229 -14.70 2.01 -8.37
CA SER A 229 -13.80 1.02 -7.78
C SER A 229 -13.91 1.07 -6.26
N LEU A 230 -14.33 -0.04 -5.65
CA LEU A 230 -14.38 -0.18 -4.20
C LEU A 230 -12.97 -0.07 -3.58
N THR A 231 -11.97 -0.69 -4.22
CA THR A 231 -10.57 -0.67 -3.78
C THR A 231 -10.01 0.75 -3.72
N ILE A 232 -10.15 1.51 -4.82
CA ILE A 232 -9.66 2.90 -4.89
C ILE A 232 -10.40 3.76 -3.86
N ARG A 233 -11.73 3.65 -3.76
CA ARG A 233 -12.51 4.44 -2.80
C ARG A 233 -12.09 4.16 -1.36
N ASP A 234 -11.91 2.89 -1.02
CA ASP A 234 -11.55 2.49 0.33
C ASP A 234 -10.18 3.03 0.73
N LEU A 235 -9.19 2.89 -0.17
CA LEU A 235 -7.84 3.45 -0.01
C LEU A 235 -7.86 4.98 0.10
N LEU A 236 -8.62 5.66 -0.76
CA LEU A 236 -8.68 7.13 -0.76
C LEU A 236 -9.37 7.68 0.48
N LEU A 237 -10.40 7.02 1.02
CA LEU A 237 -11.07 7.48 2.24
C LEU A 237 -10.14 7.39 3.46
N GLU A 238 -9.33 6.33 3.56
CA GLU A 238 -8.28 6.23 4.58
C GLU A 238 -7.21 7.32 4.39
N ALA A 239 -6.80 7.54 3.14
CA ALA A 239 -5.80 8.55 2.81
C ALA A 239 -6.28 9.97 3.14
N ILE A 240 -7.50 10.36 2.75
CA ILE A 240 -8.07 11.69 3.06
C ILE A 240 -8.12 11.92 4.56
N TYR A 241 -8.57 10.92 5.33
CA TYR A 241 -8.60 11.02 6.78
C TYR A 241 -7.20 11.32 7.34
N LEU A 242 -6.19 10.54 6.94
CA LEU A 242 -4.81 10.75 7.39
C LEU A 242 -4.23 12.09 6.94
N PHE A 243 -4.49 12.51 5.70
CA PHE A 243 -3.99 13.79 5.17
C PHE A 243 -4.60 14.97 5.92
N CYS A 244 -5.91 14.96 6.16
CA CYS A 244 -6.59 16.01 6.92
C CYS A 244 -6.10 16.09 8.38
N MET A 245 -5.71 14.96 8.98
CA MET A 245 -5.21 14.94 10.37
C MET A 245 -3.75 15.36 10.50
N THR A 246 -2.97 15.27 9.42
CA THR A 246 -1.51 15.49 9.47
C THR A 246 -1.04 16.70 8.67
N ASN A 247 -1.87 17.24 7.78
CA ASN A 247 -1.56 18.36 6.91
C ASN A 247 -2.69 19.41 6.90
N ALA A 248 -2.38 20.61 7.41
CA ALA A 248 -3.35 21.69 7.56
C ALA A 248 -3.81 22.27 6.20
N ASP A 249 -2.90 22.41 5.24
CA ASP A 249 -3.21 22.95 3.91
C ASP A 249 -4.14 22.01 3.15
N PHE A 250 -3.89 20.71 3.24
CA PHE A 250 -4.79 19.69 2.68
C PHE A 250 -6.17 19.71 3.36
N LYS A 251 -6.20 19.84 4.69
CA LYS A 251 -7.45 19.97 5.45
C LYS A 251 -8.23 21.20 5.02
N ASP A 252 -7.58 22.35 4.91
CA ASP A 252 -8.23 23.62 4.52
C ASP A 252 -8.79 23.55 3.09
N ALA A 253 -8.00 23.02 2.14
CA ALA A 253 -8.44 22.78 0.77
C ALA A 253 -9.62 21.80 0.71
N THR A 254 -9.61 20.75 1.54
CA THR A 254 -10.70 19.78 1.64
C THR A 254 -11.98 20.41 2.19
N CYS A 255 -11.89 21.19 3.27
CA CYS A 255 -13.02 21.88 3.88
C CYS A 255 -13.62 22.97 2.97
N SER A 256 -12.81 23.57 2.10
CA SER A 256 -13.23 24.61 1.16
C SER A 256 -13.80 24.06 -0.15
N SER A 257 -13.44 22.84 -0.55
CA SER A 257 -13.84 22.27 -1.83
C SER A 257 -15.24 21.66 -1.78
N THR A 258 -16.22 22.32 -2.39
CA THR A 258 -17.57 21.75 -2.55
C THR A 258 -17.56 20.45 -3.35
N PHE A 259 -16.57 20.24 -4.21
CA PHE A 259 -16.49 19.06 -5.06
C PHE A 259 -16.14 17.81 -4.25
N ILE A 260 -15.11 17.86 -3.40
CA ILE A 260 -14.80 16.71 -2.52
C ILE A 260 -15.91 16.46 -1.51
N LEU A 261 -16.50 17.52 -0.93
CA LEU A 261 -17.61 17.39 0.01
C LEU A 261 -18.83 16.73 -0.66
N ARG A 262 -19.10 17.04 -1.94
CA ARG A 262 -20.13 16.34 -2.72
C ARG A 262 -19.80 14.88 -2.93
N SER A 263 -18.56 14.56 -3.30
CA SER A 263 -18.12 13.17 -3.49
C SER A 263 -18.24 12.35 -2.20
N LEU A 264 -17.80 12.91 -1.06
CA LEU A 264 -17.93 12.28 0.25
C LEU A 264 -19.38 12.09 0.65
N LEU A 265 -20.22 13.12 0.49
CA LEU A 265 -21.65 13.04 0.79
C LEU A 265 -22.33 11.93 -0.03
N GLY A 266 -22.01 11.84 -1.32
CA GLY A 266 -22.53 10.80 -2.21
C GLY A 266 -22.16 9.38 -1.78
N LEU A 267 -21.09 9.20 -1.01
CA LEU A 267 -20.65 7.90 -0.49
C LEU A 267 -21.33 7.53 0.84
N THR A 268 -21.94 8.47 1.56
CA THR A 268 -22.59 8.20 2.86
C THR A 268 -23.83 7.32 2.76
N ILE A 269 -24.44 7.27 1.57
CA ILE A 269 -25.64 6.48 1.28
C ILE A 269 -25.23 5.28 0.44
N PRO A 270 -25.38 4.04 0.95
CA PRO A 270 -25.05 2.86 0.16
C PRO A 270 -26.01 2.71 -1.04
N PRO A 271 -25.52 2.21 -2.19
CA PRO A 271 -26.32 2.05 -3.40
C PRO A 271 -27.41 0.96 -3.30
N SER A 272 -27.32 0.08 -2.30
CA SER A 272 -28.22 -1.06 -2.04
C SER A 272 -28.36 -1.30 -0.54
N GLU A 273 -29.53 -1.77 -0.07
CA GLU A 273 -29.85 -2.01 1.36
C GLU A 273 -28.67 -2.64 2.11
N PRO A 274 -28.21 -2.06 3.24
CA PRO A 274 -27.05 -2.57 3.92
C PRO A 274 -27.49 -3.87 4.58
N TYR A 275 -26.95 -4.99 4.11
CA TYR A 275 -27.11 -6.25 4.83
C TYR A 275 -26.67 -6.02 6.27
N GLU A 276 -27.60 -6.23 7.21
CA GLU A 276 -27.43 -6.02 8.64
C GLU A 276 -26.12 -6.63 9.13
N THR A 277 -25.08 -5.80 9.23
CA THR A 277 -23.79 -6.21 9.75
C THR A 277 -23.40 -5.19 10.81
N LYS A 278 -23.80 -5.53 12.05
CA LYS A 278 -23.29 -4.95 13.30
C LYS A 278 -21.79 -4.72 13.16
N MET A 279 -21.28 -3.53 13.49
CA MET A 279 -19.85 -3.15 13.54
C MET A 279 -18.87 -4.27 13.11
N ILE A 280 -18.79 -4.56 11.81
CA ILE A 280 -17.75 -5.45 11.29
C ILE A 280 -16.63 -4.51 10.89
N VAL A 281 -15.51 -4.62 11.58
CA VAL A 281 -14.23 -4.09 11.09
C VAL A 281 -13.76 -5.06 9.98
N PRO A 282 -13.35 -4.56 8.81
CA PRO A 282 -13.14 -3.16 8.45
C PRO A 282 -14.43 -2.39 8.09
N PHE A 283 -14.46 -1.09 8.41
CA PHE A 283 -15.58 -0.22 8.04
C PHE A 283 -15.81 -0.21 6.53
N THR A 284 -17.08 -0.21 6.12
CA THR A 284 -17.44 -0.04 4.71
C THR A 284 -17.08 1.37 4.23
N PRO A 285 -16.87 1.60 2.91
CA PRO A 285 -16.63 2.93 2.38
C PRO A 285 -17.69 3.97 2.80
N CYS A 286 -18.95 3.55 2.94
CA CYS A 286 -20.02 4.43 3.42
C CYS A 286 -19.82 4.85 4.87
N GLN A 287 -19.44 3.92 5.75
CA GLN A 287 -19.13 4.22 7.15
C GLN A 287 -17.91 5.13 7.26
N LYS A 288 -16.84 4.86 6.49
CA LYS A 288 -15.65 5.71 6.42
C LYS A 288 -15.99 7.14 5.98
N ALA A 289 -16.83 7.30 4.95
CA ALA A 289 -17.27 8.61 4.49
C ALA A 289 -18.11 9.37 5.54
N CYS A 290 -19.02 8.68 6.25
CA CYS A 290 -19.80 9.27 7.35
C CYS A 290 -18.90 9.79 8.48
N ILE A 291 -17.94 8.97 8.93
CA ILE A 291 -17.00 9.34 9.98
C ILE A 291 -16.12 10.51 9.52
N LEU A 292 -15.60 10.46 8.30
CA LEU A 292 -14.77 11.55 7.77
C LEU A 292 -15.54 12.88 7.71
N LEU A 293 -16.79 12.89 7.23
CA LEU A 293 -17.61 14.10 7.23
C LEU A 293 -17.97 14.59 8.63
N LEU A 294 -18.16 13.69 9.60
CA LEU A 294 -18.35 14.05 11.00
C LEU A 294 -17.15 14.80 11.57
N GLU A 295 -15.93 14.29 11.34
CA GLU A 295 -14.69 14.92 11.77
C GLU A 295 -14.46 16.27 11.09
N LEU A 296 -14.73 16.36 9.78
CA LEU A 296 -14.60 17.62 9.04
C LEU A 296 -15.67 18.66 9.40
N SER A 297 -16.82 18.23 9.92
CA SER A 297 -17.93 19.12 10.29
C SER A 297 -17.70 19.94 11.57
N ASP A 298 -16.49 19.92 12.14
CA ASP A 298 -16.10 20.97 13.08
C ASP A 298 -15.76 22.29 12.35
N ASP A 299 -15.50 22.23 11.04
CA ASP A 299 -15.33 23.40 10.19
C ASP A 299 -16.70 23.96 9.75
N ALA A 300 -16.91 25.27 9.97
CA ALA A 300 -18.16 25.95 9.65
C ALA A 300 -18.52 25.88 8.16
N ARG A 301 -17.53 25.86 7.26
CA ARG A 301 -17.74 25.74 5.80
C ARG A 301 -18.37 24.39 5.45
N VAL A 302 -17.89 23.33 6.10
CA VAL A 302 -18.38 21.96 5.90
C VAL A 302 -19.80 21.81 6.44
N ILE A 303 -20.06 22.27 7.67
CA ILE A 303 -21.41 22.29 8.25
C ILE A 303 -22.40 23.06 7.35
N SER A 304 -22.01 24.24 6.90
CA SER A 304 -22.85 25.08 6.02
C SER A 304 -23.16 24.38 4.70
N TYR A 305 -22.18 23.69 4.11
CA TYR A 305 -22.38 22.89 2.92
C TYR A 305 -23.36 21.73 3.16
N LEU A 306 -23.16 20.95 4.23
CA LEU A 306 -23.97 19.79 4.57
C LEU A 306 -25.43 20.16 4.94
N ALA A 307 -25.65 21.33 5.54
CA ALA A 307 -26.97 21.84 5.89
C ALA A 307 -27.91 21.96 4.67
N LYS A 308 -27.35 22.19 3.47
CA LYS A 308 -28.10 22.20 2.20
C LYS A 308 -28.76 20.84 1.89
N PHE A 309 -28.24 19.76 2.49
CA PHE A 309 -28.69 18.38 2.29
C PHE A 309 -29.33 17.77 3.54
N LYS A 310 -29.70 18.58 4.55
CA LYS A 310 -30.26 18.10 5.83
C LYS A 310 -31.44 17.15 5.70
N ILE A 311 -32.35 17.41 4.76
CA ILE A 311 -33.54 16.57 4.51
C ILE A 311 -33.12 15.21 3.94
N GLN A 312 -32.16 15.20 3.01
CA GLN A 312 -31.64 13.97 2.40
C GLN A 312 -30.91 13.11 3.44
N LEU A 313 -30.09 13.72 4.29
CA LEU A 313 -29.39 13.02 5.38
C LEU A 313 -30.36 12.47 6.42
N ALA A 314 -31.39 13.22 6.82
CA ALA A 314 -32.42 12.74 7.74
C ALA A 314 -33.22 11.57 7.15
N SER A 315 -33.61 11.66 5.88
CA SER A 315 -34.28 10.56 5.16
C SER A 315 -33.39 9.32 5.07
N ALA A 316 -32.11 9.52 4.74
CA ALA A 316 -31.15 8.43 4.64
C ALA A 316 -30.92 7.76 6.01
N MET A 317 -30.82 8.53 7.09
CA MET A 317 -30.72 8.01 8.45
C MET A 317 -31.88 7.07 8.80
N LEU A 318 -33.12 7.49 8.50
CA LEU A 318 -34.32 6.69 8.78
C LEU A 318 -34.33 5.36 8.02
N LYS A 319 -33.86 5.37 6.76
CA LYS A 319 -33.85 4.19 5.88
C LYS A 319 -32.67 3.25 6.15
N TRP A 320 -31.46 3.78 6.34
CA TRP A 320 -30.23 3.02 6.19
C TRP A 320 -29.51 2.72 7.52
N LYS A 321 -29.74 3.52 8.56
CA LYS A 321 -29.16 3.37 9.92
C LYS A 321 -27.67 2.96 9.97
N SER A 322 -26.87 3.38 8.99
CA SER A 322 -25.45 3.02 8.91
C SER A 322 -24.64 3.70 10.02
N ASN A 323 -23.56 3.06 10.48
CA ASN A 323 -22.70 3.64 11.52
C ASN A 323 -22.18 5.03 11.09
N GLY A 324 -22.26 6.00 12.00
CA GLY A 324 -21.91 7.40 11.77
C GLY A 324 -23.02 8.25 11.12
N LEU A 325 -23.91 7.68 10.31
CA LEU A 325 -24.94 8.44 9.61
C LEU A 325 -25.97 9.12 10.55
N PRO A 326 -26.47 8.47 11.62
CA PRO A 326 -27.33 9.16 12.59
C PRO A 326 -26.66 10.35 13.28
N GLN A 327 -25.40 10.19 13.67
CA GLN A 327 -24.64 11.26 14.32
C GLN A 327 -24.44 12.44 13.34
N LEU A 328 -24.11 12.14 12.08
CA LEU A 328 -23.94 13.16 11.04
C LEU A 328 -25.24 13.92 10.78
N ALA A 329 -26.34 13.19 10.60
CA ALA A 329 -27.65 13.79 10.35
C ALA A 329 -28.12 14.67 11.53
N LEU A 330 -27.90 14.23 12.77
CA LEU A 330 -28.21 15.01 13.97
C LEU A 330 -27.34 16.28 14.07
N LYS A 331 -26.02 16.18 13.84
CA LYS A 331 -25.10 17.33 13.89
C LYS A 331 -25.48 18.39 12.85
N VAL A 332 -25.79 17.98 11.62
CA VAL A 332 -26.24 18.88 10.55
C VAL A 332 -27.61 19.51 10.87
N SER A 333 -28.53 18.73 11.45
CA SER A 333 -29.86 19.22 11.83
C SER A 333 -29.78 20.29 12.92
N ASN A 334 -28.96 20.06 13.95
CA ASN A 334 -28.77 21.01 15.06
C ASN A 334 -28.09 22.31 14.62
N ALA A 335 -27.18 22.24 13.66
CA ALA A 335 -26.51 23.41 13.11
C ALA A 335 -27.44 24.29 12.26
N SER A 336 -28.51 23.72 11.68
CA SER A 336 -29.45 24.42 10.80
C SER A 336 -30.55 25.19 11.55
N ILE A 337 -30.55 25.16 12.89
CA ILE A 337 -31.52 25.83 13.76
C ILE A 337 -30.96 27.19 14.26
N ARG A 338 -29.68 27.48 14.00
CA ARG A 338 -29.03 28.76 14.28
C ARG A 338 -28.93 29.61 13.01
#